data_AF-A0A8X6KUC2-F1
#
_entry.id   AF-A0A8X6KUC2-F1
#
_cell.length_a   1.000
_cell.length_b   1.000
_cell.length_c   1.000
_cell.angle_alpha   90.00
_cell.angle_beta   90.00
_cell.angle_gamma   90.00
#
_symmetry.space_group_name_H-M   'P 1'
#
loop_
_entity.id
_entity.type
_entity.pdbx_description
1 polymer ?
#
loop_
_entity_poly.entity_id
_entity_poly.type
_entity_poly.pdbx_seq_one_letter_code
_entity_poly.pdbx_strand_id
1 'polypeptide(L)'
;MALQCADDVTLNDAEDKEALMFHFNINECEYSEACISDTTVCVNNPGSYDCVCKKGYYLTAPSQGQSYNPMYNTCNAKETQWRDGSIALGVIFAVCIVSVVGYIYITRKDGLNEIRNPTKS
;
A
#
# COMPACT_ATOMS: atom_id res chain seq x y z
N MET A 1 25.95 -1.26 -31.62
CA MET A 1 24.96 -0.66 -30.69
C MET A 1 23.61 -1.19 -31.11
N ALA A 2 22.88 -1.77 -30.15
CA ALA A 2 21.60 -2.50 -30.25
C ALA A 2 21.61 -3.85 -31.00
N LEU A 3 21.68 -4.96 -30.23
CA LEU A 3 21.06 -6.22 -30.65
C LEU A 3 19.57 -6.10 -30.32
N GLN A 4 18.71 -6.08 -31.33
CA GLN A 4 17.27 -6.32 -31.16
C GLN A 4 17.01 -7.83 -31.10
N CYS A 5 16.09 -8.26 -30.23
CA CYS A 5 15.57 -9.62 -30.21
C CYS A 5 14.91 -9.95 -31.56
N ALA A 6 15.21 -11.12 -32.12
CA ALA A 6 14.58 -11.64 -33.32
C ALA A 6 13.30 -12.42 -32.93
N ASP A 7 12.14 -11.98 -33.41
CA ASP A 7 10.82 -12.54 -33.09
C ASP A 7 10.39 -13.70 -34.03
N ASP A 8 11.32 -14.52 -34.54
CA ASP A 8 10.95 -15.75 -35.28
C ASP A 8 12.06 -16.81 -35.21
N VAL A 9 12.11 -17.58 -34.12
CA VAL A 9 12.99 -18.76 -34.01
C VAL A 9 12.22 -19.98 -34.49
N THR A 10 12.51 -20.45 -35.70
CA THR A 10 12.10 -21.78 -36.15
C THR A 10 12.92 -22.83 -35.37
N LEU A 11 12.29 -23.48 -34.38
CA LEU A 11 12.90 -24.43 -33.43
C LEU A 11 13.32 -25.75 -34.11
N ASN A 12 14.43 -25.74 -34.86
CA ASN A 12 14.88 -26.93 -35.59
C ASN A 12 16.29 -27.44 -35.21
N ASP A 13 17.06 -26.73 -34.37
CA ASP A 13 18.44 -27.13 -34.07
C ASP A 13 18.67 -27.34 -32.56
N ALA A 14 19.45 -28.39 -32.21
CA ALA A 14 19.71 -28.80 -30.82
C ALA A 14 20.52 -27.78 -30.02
N GLU A 15 21.19 -26.84 -30.69
CA GLU A 15 22.05 -25.82 -30.09
C GLU A 15 21.22 -24.65 -29.50
N ASP A 16 20.02 -24.36 -30.01
CA ASP A 16 19.14 -23.31 -29.49
C ASP A 16 18.43 -23.69 -28.18
N LYS A 17 18.28 -24.99 -27.91
CA LYS A 17 17.69 -25.49 -26.65
C LYS A 17 18.60 -25.27 -25.44
N GLU A 18 19.92 -25.36 -25.64
CA GLU A 18 20.92 -25.08 -24.60
C GLU A 18 20.98 -23.58 -24.26
N ALA A 19 20.83 -22.70 -25.26
CA ALA A 19 20.78 -21.25 -25.07
C ALA A 19 19.49 -20.79 -24.33
N LEU A 20 18.34 -21.39 -24.67
CA LEU A 20 17.09 -21.17 -23.93
C LEU A 20 17.15 -21.75 -22.51
N MET A 21 17.85 -22.86 -22.30
CA MET A 21 18.10 -23.44 -20.97
C MET A 21 19.02 -22.57 -20.11
N PHE A 22 20.00 -21.88 -20.72
CA PHE A 22 20.86 -20.95 -19.99
C PHE A 22 20.03 -19.79 -19.46
N HIS A 23 19.25 -19.12 -20.31
CA HIS A 23 18.42 -17.99 -19.87
C HIS A 23 17.40 -18.38 -18.79
N PHE A 24 16.84 -19.59 -18.86
CA PHE A 24 15.87 -20.08 -17.87
C PHE A 24 16.43 -20.28 -16.45
N ASN A 25 17.74 -20.54 -16.32
CA ASN A 25 18.39 -20.89 -15.05
C ASN A 25 19.31 -19.80 -14.49
N ILE A 26 19.47 -18.68 -15.19
CA ILE A 26 20.18 -17.53 -14.64
C ILE A 26 19.34 -16.98 -13.48
N ASN A 27 20.03 -16.59 -12.41
CA ASN A 27 19.41 -15.89 -11.29
C ASN A 27 19.84 -14.42 -11.36
N GLU A 28 19.03 -13.57 -11.99
CA GLU A 28 19.37 -12.16 -12.14
C GLU A 28 19.45 -11.44 -10.78
N CYS A 29 18.78 -11.95 -9.75
CA CYS A 29 18.80 -11.36 -8.41
C CYS A 29 20.14 -11.51 -7.66
N GLU A 30 21.06 -12.36 -8.15
CA GLU A 30 22.42 -12.42 -7.61
C GLU A 30 23.28 -11.23 -8.05
N TYR A 31 22.83 -10.45 -9.04
CA TYR A 31 23.46 -9.22 -9.46
C TYR A 31 22.86 -8.03 -8.70
N SER A 32 23.73 -7.14 -8.20
CA SER A 32 23.33 -5.97 -7.39
C SER A 32 22.44 -4.96 -8.13
N GLU A 33 22.36 -5.03 -9.46
CA GLU A 33 21.64 -4.08 -10.31
C GLU A 33 20.29 -4.61 -10.81
N ALA A 34 19.85 -5.80 -10.39
CA ALA A 34 18.60 -6.42 -10.84
C ALA A 34 17.36 -5.53 -10.58
N CYS A 35 17.34 -4.85 -9.43
CA CYS A 35 16.31 -3.88 -9.09
C CYS A 35 16.95 -2.55 -8.70
N ILE A 36 16.66 -1.48 -9.45
CA ILE A 36 17.25 -0.16 -9.21
C ILE A 36 16.66 0.53 -7.96
N SER A 37 15.44 0.17 -7.56
CA SER A 37 14.74 0.85 -6.46
C SER A 37 15.02 0.22 -5.11
N ASP A 38 15.41 1.04 -4.13
CA ASP A 38 15.55 0.61 -2.72
C ASP A 38 14.22 0.20 -2.08
N THR A 39 13.09 0.49 -2.72
CA THR A 39 11.75 0.16 -2.24
C THR A 39 11.23 -1.19 -2.75
N THR A 40 12.01 -1.86 -3.60
CA THR A 40 11.68 -3.17 -4.17
C THR A 40 12.59 -4.28 -3.67
N VAL A 41 12.18 -5.52 -3.94
CA VAL A 41 12.92 -6.77 -3.70
C VAL A 41 12.90 -7.55 -5.01
N CYS A 42 14.04 -8.11 -5.40
CA CYS A 42 14.13 -8.96 -6.58
C CYS A 42 13.58 -10.36 -6.28
N VAL A 43 12.73 -10.87 -7.17
CA VAL A 43 12.21 -12.23 -7.16
C VAL A 43 12.66 -12.90 -8.45
N ASN A 44 13.46 -13.95 -8.33
CA ASN A 44 13.93 -14.72 -9.47
C ASN A 44 12.83 -15.64 -9.97
N ASN A 45 12.57 -15.60 -11.27
CA ASN A 45 11.65 -16.50 -11.94
C ASN A 45 12.43 -17.28 -13.02
N PRO A 46 11.94 -18.44 -13.46
CA PRO A 46 12.60 -19.13 -14.54
C PRO A 46 12.50 -18.34 -15.86
N GLY A 47 13.65 -17.91 -16.38
CA GLY A 47 13.76 -17.09 -17.60
C GLY A 47 13.37 -15.62 -17.45
N SER A 48 13.16 -15.14 -16.21
CA SER A 48 12.79 -13.74 -15.95
C SER A 48 12.99 -13.37 -14.48
N TYR A 49 12.82 -12.10 -14.13
CA TYR A 49 12.78 -11.67 -12.73
C TYR A 49 11.78 -10.54 -12.55
N ASP A 50 11.29 -10.38 -11.32
CA ASP A 50 10.36 -9.32 -10.95
C ASP A 50 10.89 -8.50 -9.76
N CYS A 51 10.80 -7.17 -9.86
CA CYS A 51 11.00 -6.30 -8.71
C CYS A 51 9.67 -6.03 -8.00
N VAL A 52 9.46 -6.66 -6.83
CA VAL A 52 8.22 -6.52 -6.04
C VAL A 52 8.38 -5.51 -4.90
N CYS A 53 7.32 -4.82 -4.51
CA CYS A 53 7.41 -3.82 -3.44
C CYS A 53 7.69 -4.45 -2.07
N LYS A 54 8.56 -3.81 -1.28
CA LYS A 54 8.80 -4.15 0.13
C LYS A 54 7.53 -4.01 0.96
N LYS A 55 7.47 -4.72 2.10
CA LYS A 55 6.37 -4.60 3.06
C LYS A 55 6.21 -3.13 3.46
N GLY A 56 4.99 -2.63 3.35
CA GLY A 56 4.69 -1.22 3.63
C GLY A 56 4.73 -0.32 2.40
N TYR A 57 5.01 -0.87 1.21
CA TYR A 57 4.91 -0.17 -0.07
C TYR A 57 3.88 -0.84 -0.99
N TYR A 58 3.40 -0.12 -2.01
CA TYR A 58 2.47 -0.63 -3.01
C TYR A 58 2.82 -0.15 -4.42
N LEU A 59 2.59 -1.01 -5.41
CA LEU A 59 2.72 -0.66 -6.83
C LEU A 59 1.68 0.40 -7.15
N THR A 60 2.13 1.54 -7.66
CA THR A 60 1.21 2.54 -8.21
C THR A 60 1.13 2.30 -9.70
N ALA A 61 -0.09 2.28 -10.25
CA ALA A 61 -0.28 2.07 -11.67
C ALA A 61 0.62 3.03 -12.45
N PRO A 62 1.32 2.57 -13.50
CA PRO A 62 2.14 3.45 -14.32
C PRO A 62 1.26 4.62 -14.80
N SER A 63 1.75 5.84 -14.62
CA SER A 63 1.15 7.01 -15.23
C SER A 63 1.05 6.74 -16.73
N GLN A 64 -0.14 6.92 -17.31
CA GLN A 64 -0.47 6.48 -18.66
C GLN A 64 0.66 6.83 -19.65
N GLY A 65 1.30 5.80 -20.22
CA GLY A 65 2.40 5.95 -21.20
C GLY A 65 3.75 5.34 -20.81
N GLN A 66 3.91 4.73 -19.63
CA GLN A 66 5.14 3.97 -19.32
C GLN A 66 4.99 2.50 -19.72
N SER A 67 5.92 2.00 -20.52
CA SER A 67 6.09 0.55 -20.73
C SER A 67 6.31 -0.10 -19.36
N TYR A 68 5.61 -1.19 -19.06
CA TYR A 68 5.95 -2.00 -17.89
C TYR A 68 7.37 -2.54 -18.10
N ASN A 69 8.26 -2.28 -17.14
CA ASN A 69 9.58 -2.88 -17.10
C ASN A 69 9.82 -3.42 -15.69
N PRO A 70 10.07 -4.72 -15.54
CA PRO A 70 10.29 -5.33 -14.24
C PRO A 70 11.45 -4.70 -13.46
N MET A 71 12.44 -4.10 -14.15
CA MET A 71 13.64 -3.48 -13.56
C MET A 71 13.39 -2.17 -12.80
N TYR A 72 12.31 -1.43 -13.09
CA TYR A 72 12.06 -0.08 -12.53
C TYR A 72 10.69 0.11 -11.85
N ASN A 73 10.08 -0.96 -11.34
CA ASN A 73 8.79 -0.86 -10.66
C ASN A 73 8.78 0.21 -9.54
N THR A 74 7.93 1.23 -9.69
CA THR A 74 7.78 2.32 -8.71
C THR A 74 6.85 1.89 -7.57
N CYS A 75 7.38 1.88 -6.36
CA CYS A 75 6.64 1.52 -5.15
C CYS A 75 6.46 2.75 -4.26
N ASN A 76 5.21 3.07 -3.93
CA ASN A 76 4.90 4.16 -3.00
C ASN A 76 4.71 3.62 -1.60
N ALA A 77 5.23 4.34 -0.60
CA ALA A 77 5.01 3.99 0.79
C ALA A 77 3.50 4.05 1.08
N LYS A 78 3.01 3.12 1.90
CA LYS A 78 1.69 3.23 2.51
C LYS A 78 1.73 4.46 3.39
N GLU A 79 1.29 5.61 2.87
CA GLU A 79 1.01 6.74 3.72
C GLU A 79 -0.01 6.27 4.75
N THR A 80 0.37 6.31 6.03
CA THR A 80 -0.54 6.08 7.16
C THR A 80 -1.56 7.21 7.11
N GLN A 81 -2.56 7.05 6.25
CA GLN A 81 -3.60 8.02 6.01
C GLN A 81 -4.46 8.09 7.26
N TRP A 82 -4.05 8.88 8.26
CA TRP A 82 -4.82 9.50 9.36
C TRP A 82 -5.98 8.72 10.03
N ARG A 83 -6.10 7.41 9.82
CA ARG A 83 -7.26 6.60 10.24
C ARG A 83 -7.34 6.54 11.75
N ASP A 84 -6.21 6.53 12.43
CA ASP A 84 -6.16 6.47 13.89
C ASP A 84 -6.45 7.84 14.53
N GLY A 85 -6.04 8.93 13.87
CA GLY A 85 -6.30 10.30 14.33
C GLY A 85 -7.79 10.68 14.28
N SER A 86 -8.50 10.27 13.22
CA SER A 86 -9.93 10.56 13.06
C SER A 86 -10.81 9.82 14.09
N ILE A 87 -10.42 8.60 14.47
CA ILE A 87 -11.15 7.81 15.49
C ILE A 87 -11.01 8.48 16.86
N ALA A 88 -9.78 8.85 17.25
CA ALA A 88 -9.54 9.49 18.54
C ALA A 88 -10.31 10.82 18.68
N LEU A 89 -10.26 11.66 17.64
CA LEU A 89 -11.01 12.92 17.62
C LEU A 89 -12.53 12.70 17.64
N GLY A 90 -13.04 11.70 16.93
CA GLY A 90 -14.46 11.35 16.93
C GLY A 90 -14.96 10.89 18.30
N VAL A 91 -14.18 10.05 19.00
CA VAL A 91 -14.52 9.56 20.35
C VAL A 91 -14.52 10.72 21.36
N ILE A 92 -13.51 11.58 21.32
CA ILE A 92 -13.42 12.75 22.21
C ILE A 92 -14.63 13.67 22.01
N PHE A 93 -14.97 13.98 20.75
CA PHE A 93 -16.11 14.84 20.44
C PHE A 93 -17.44 14.23 20.93
N ALA A 94 -17.63 12.93 20.76
CA ALA A 94 -18.82 12.22 21.24
C ALA A 94 -18.94 12.25 22.77
N VAL A 95 -17.85 12.02 23.51
CA VAL A 95 -17.82 12.08 24.98
C VAL A 95 -18.15 13.50 25.48
N CYS A 96 -17.59 14.52 24.84
CA CYS A 96 -17.88 15.92 25.15
C CYS A 96 -19.37 16.24 24.94
N ILE A 97 -19.96 15.81 23.83
CA ILE A 97 -21.39 16.03 23.55
C ILE A 97 -22.26 15.35 24.60
N VAL A 98 -22.02 14.08 24.91
CA VAL A 98 -22.83 13.33 25.89
C VAL A 98 -22.74 13.98 27.27
N SER A 99 -21.54 14.43 27.66
CA SER A 99 -21.32 15.11 28.94
C SER A 99 -22.06 16.45 29.01
N VAL A 100 -21.98 17.27 27.96
CA VAL A 100 -22.66 18.58 27.91
C VAL A 100 -24.17 18.42 27.88
N VAL A 101 -24.70 17.52 27.04
CA VAL A 101 -26.14 17.25 26.96
C VAL A 101 -26.67 16.69 28.28
N GLY A 102 -25.94 15.75 28.90
CA GLY A 102 -26.26 15.22 30.21
C GLY A 102 -26.31 16.31 31.29
N TYR A 103 -25.31 17.18 31.32
CA TYR A 103 -25.27 18.32 32.24
C TYR A 103 -26.44 19.28 32.06
N ILE A 104 -26.77 19.65 30.82
CA ILE A 104 -27.93 20.51 30.51
C ILE A 104 -29.23 19.82 30.93
N TYR A 105 -29.36 18.52 30.70
CA TYR A 105 -30.55 17.77 31.10
C TYR A 105 -30.75 17.75 32.62
N ILE A 106 -29.68 17.47 33.38
CA ILE A 106 -29.71 17.43 34.84
C ILE A 106 -30.09 18.81 35.40
N THR A 107 -29.38 19.85 35.00
CA THR A 107 -29.64 21.22 35.49
C THR A 107 -31.05 21.71 35.16
N ARG A 108 -31.58 21.41 33.97
CA ARG A 108 -32.98 21.71 33.63
C ARG A 108 -33.97 20.91 34.44
N LYS A 109 -33.69 19.62 34.68
CA LYS A 109 -34.54 18.76 35.49
C LYS A 109 -34.60 19.23 36.95
N ASP A 110 -33.47 19.62 37.52
CA ASP A 110 -33.39 20.12 38.89
C ASP A 110 -34.16 21.44 39.03
N GLY A 111 -33.98 22.39 38.09
CA GLY A 111 -34.78 23.62 38.07
C GLY A 111 -36.28 23.37 37.88
N LEU A 112 -36.68 22.40 37.05
CA LEU A 112 -38.08 21.99 36.92
C LEU A 112 -38.64 21.30 38.17
N ASN A 113 -37.80 20.55 38.89
CA ASN A 113 -38.18 19.91 40.15
C ASN A 113 -38.34 20.93 41.28
N GLU A 114 -37.48 21.95 41.32
CA GLU A 114 -37.54 23.07 42.27
C GLU A 114 -38.81 23.91 42.04
N ILE A 115 -39.16 24.20 40.77
CA ILE A 115 -40.44 24.84 40.41
C ILE A 115 -41.64 23.95 40.78
N ARG A 116 -41.52 22.63 40.63
CA ARG A 116 -42.61 21.67 40.92
C ARG A 116 -42.83 21.43 42.41
N ASN A 117 -41.80 21.51 43.26
CA ASN A 117 -41.87 21.29 44.72
C ASN A 117 -41.19 22.42 45.50
N PRO A 118 -41.82 23.61 45.59
CA PRO A 118 -41.24 24.78 46.25
C PRO A 118 -41.15 24.69 47.79
N THR A 119 -41.67 23.62 48.41
CA THR A 119 -41.87 23.51 49.87
C THR A 119 -40.89 22.56 50.58
N LYS A 120 -39.75 22.23 49.97
CA LYS A 120 -38.71 21.40 50.60
C LYS A 120 -37.48 22.23 51.01
N SER A 121 -37.72 23.35 51.69
CA SER A 121 -36.74 24.10 52.49
C SER A 121 -37.24 24.25 53.91
#